data_AF-A0A354CSK1-F1
#
_entry.id   AF-A0A354CSK1-F1
#
_cell.length_a   1.000
_cell.length_b   1.000
_cell.length_c   1.000
_cell.angle_alpha   90.00
_cell.angle_beta   90.00
_cell.angle_gamma   90.00
#
_symmetry.space_group_name_H-M   'P 1'
#
loop_
_entity.id
_entity.type
_entity.pdbx_description
1 polymer ?
#
loop_
_entity_poly.entity_id
_entity_poly.type
_entity_poly.pdbx_seq_one_letter_code
_entity_poly.pdbx_strand_id
1 'polypeptide(L)'
;METAVIIFFITVGLVIIVPVLMIIIDSIRKNVKRKKAKTHEFQRTNDKSKQLSGTVIDYNEKSRFFDTNVYSSENYGENQIYECLRDYEYRGCKFLFNAYLPKNNGETTEIDVLMISSKGIFVFECKNFNGSVNGSGKDEYWTQTKLNELGESVTKRFYSPIKQNDVHVLSLR
;
A
#
# COMPACT_ATOMS: atom_id res chain seq x y z
N MET A 1 4.19 -26.43 63.40
CA MET A 1 3.72 -27.40 62.36
C MET A 1 3.17 -26.65 61.16
N GLU A 2 2.33 -25.63 61.37
CA GLU A 2 1.70 -24.84 60.30
C GLU A 2 2.68 -24.12 59.36
N THR A 3 3.76 -23.54 59.90
CA THR A 3 4.78 -22.82 59.10
C THR A 3 5.54 -23.73 58.15
N ALA A 4 5.87 -24.96 58.56
CA ALA A 4 6.57 -25.93 57.73
C ALA A 4 5.70 -26.44 56.56
N VAL A 5 4.39 -26.58 56.79
CA VAL A 5 3.42 -26.98 55.76
C VAL A 5 3.25 -25.88 54.71
N ILE A 6 3.18 -24.62 55.13
CA ILE A 6 3.10 -23.48 54.21
C ILE A 6 4.36 -23.37 53.33
N ILE A 7 5.55 -23.50 53.93
CA ILE A 7 6.83 -23.47 53.20
C ILE A 7 6.91 -24.64 52.20
N PHE A 8 6.43 -25.82 52.56
CA PHE A 8 6.38 -26.97 51.67
C PHE A 8 5.51 -26.69 50.43
N PHE A 9 4.30 -26.14 50.58
CA PHE A 9 3.45 -25.82 49.43
C PHE A 9 4.00 -24.69 48.56
N ILE A 10 4.64 -23.67 49.16
CA ILE A 10 5.29 -22.59 48.39
C ILE A 10 6.46 -23.14 47.57
N THR A 11 7.31 -23.97 48.16
CA THR A 11 8.47 -24.54 47.48
C THR A 11 8.07 -25.49 46.36
N VAL A 12 7.10 -26.38 46.59
CA VAL A 12 6.55 -27.25 45.55
C VAL A 12 5.87 -26.44 44.43
N GLY A 13 5.11 -25.40 44.78
CA GLY A 13 4.49 -24.50 43.82
C GLY A 13 5.50 -23.79 42.92
N LEU A 14 6.59 -23.26 43.49
CA LEU A 14 7.66 -22.61 42.71
C LEU A 14 8.38 -23.58 41.76
N VAL A 15 8.62 -24.82 42.17
CA VAL A 15 9.25 -25.86 41.34
C VAL A 15 8.40 -26.21 40.10
N ILE A 16 7.08 -26.06 40.17
CA ILE A 16 6.17 -26.34 39.05
C ILE A 16 5.92 -25.08 38.20
N ILE A 17 5.73 -23.92 38.82
CA ILE A 17 5.36 -22.68 38.13
C ILE A 17 6.51 -22.14 37.27
N VAL A 18 7.75 -22.18 37.78
CA VAL A 18 8.91 -21.59 37.08
C VAL A 18 9.22 -22.30 35.75
N PRO A 19 9.24 -23.64 35.65
CA PRO A 19 9.43 -24.34 34.38
C PRO A 19 8.30 -24.09 33.37
N VAL A 20 7.04 -24.05 33.81
CA VAL A 20 5.89 -23.78 32.94
C VAL A 20 6.00 -22.37 32.34
N LEU A 21 6.34 -21.38 33.16
CA LEU A 21 6.55 -20.01 32.71
C LEU A 21 7.69 -19.91 31.69
N MET A 22 8.80 -20.62 31.91
CA MET A 22 9.93 -20.66 30.96
C MET A 22 9.54 -21.27 29.61
N ILE A 23 8.73 -22.34 29.59
CA ILE A 23 8.24 -22.97 28.35
C ILE A 23 7.35 -22.00 27.57
N ILE A 24 6.46 -21.26 28.25
CA ILE A 24 5.59 -20.26 27.64
C ILE A 24 6.43 -19.13 27.02
N ILE A 25 7.41 -18.59 27.77
CA ILE A 25 8.31 -17.54 27.29
C ILE A 25 9.11 -18.00 26.06
N ASP A 26 9.65 -19.23 26.08
CA ASP A 26 10.40 -19.77 24.96
C ASP A 26 9.51 -20.01 23.72
N SER A 27 8.27 -20.47 23.92
CA SER A 27 7.27 -20.60 22.86
C SER A 27 6.95 -19.25 22.19
N ILE A 28 6.76 -18.20 23.00
CA ILE A 28 6.53 -16.84 22.50
C ILE A 28 7.76 -16.34 21.72
N ARG A 29 8.97 -16.50 22.26
CA ARG A 29 10.23 -16.09 21.59
C ARG A 29 10.41 -16.80 20.25
N LYS A 30 10.14 -18.11 20.19
CA LYS A 30 10.19 -18.90 18.95
C LYS A 30 9.19 -18.41 17.92
N ASN A 31 7.97 -18.07 18.32
CA ASN A 31 6.96 -17.51 17.41
C ASN A 31 7.35 -16.13 16.85
N VAL A 32 7.92 -15.25 17.69
CA VAL A 32 8.42 -13.94 17.24
C VAL A 32 9.57 -14.11 16.24
N LYS A 33 10.53 -15.01 16.52
CA LYS A 33 11.63 -15.30 15.58
C LYS A 33 11.12 -15.86 14.25
N ARG A 34 10.16 -16.79 14.27
CA ARG A 34 9.54 -17.36 13.05
C ARG A 34 8.85 -16.28 12.21
N LYS A 35 8.11 -15.35 12.84
CA LYS A 35 7.49 -14.22 12.13
C LYS A 35 8.54 -13.33 11.47
N LYS A 36 9.60 -12.95 12.21
CA LYS A 36 10.68 -12.11 11.68
C LYS A 36 11.46 -12.78 10.54
N ALA A 37 11.70 -14.09 10.63
CA ALA A 37 12.35 -14.86 9.57
C ALA A 37 11.50 -14.89 8.29
N LYS A 38 10.19 -15.13 8.40
CA LYS A 38 9.27 -15.07 7.25
C LYS A 38 9.21 -13.69 6.60
N THR A 39 9.24 -12.61 7.40
CA THR A 39 9.28 -11.23 6.86
C THR A 39 10.56 -10.94 6.08
N HIS A 40 11.72 -11.35 6.61
CA HIS A 40 12.99 -11.16 5.91
C HIS A 40 13.12 -12.04 4.65
N GLU A 41 12.60 -13.27 4.70
CA GLU A 41 12.58 -14.16 3.54
C GLU A 41 11.69 -13.60 2.43
N PHE A 42 10.51 -13.06 2.79
CA PHE A 42 9.60 -12.36 1.87
C PHE A 42 10.22 -11.10 1.24
N GLN A 43 10.94 -10.30 2.02
CA GLN A 43 11.67 -9.14 1.48
C GLN A 43 12.79 -9.55 0.52
N ARG A 44 13.52 -10.64 0.83
CA ARG A 44 14.61 -11.13 -0.01
C ARG A 44 14.12 -11.75 -1.33
N THR A 45 12.93 -12.35 -1.34
CA THR A 45 12.28 -12.81 -2.58
C THR A 45 11.75 -11.64 -3.41
N ASN A 46 11.21 -10.60 -2.78
CA ASN A 46 10.72 -9.40 -3.46
C ASN A 46 11.86 -8.57 -4.08
N ASP A 47 13.02 -8.49 -3.44
CA ASP A 47 14.18 -7.79 -4.02
C ASP A 47 14.71 -8.51 -5.27
N LYS A 48 14.62 -9.85 -5.31
CA LYS A 48 14.96 -10.66 -6.49
C LYS A 48 13.91 -10.54 -7.61
N SER A 49 12.62 -10.52 -7.28
CA SER A 49 11.56 -10.34 -8.29
C SER A 49 11.59 -8.94 -8.88
N LYS A 50 11.85 -7.91 -8.06
CA LYS A 50 12.02 -6.51 -8.51
C LYS A 50 13.19 -6.32 -9.49
N GLN A 51 14.24 -7.12 -9.36
CA GLN A 51 15.37 -7.12 -10.31
C GLN A 51 15.05 -7.83 -11.64
N LEU A 52 14.14 -8.82 -11.65
CA LEU A 52 13.65 -9.46 -12.89
C LEU A 52 12.44 -8.73 -13.52
N SER A 53 11.72 -7.91 -12.73
CA SER A 53 10.47 -7.23 -13.11
C SER A 53 10.64 -5.92 -13.88
N GLY A 54 11.87 -5.53 -14.24
CA GLY A 54 12.11 -4.37 -15.11
C GLY A 54 11.47 -4.48 -16.51
N THR A 55 10.83 -5.61 -16.84
CA THR A 55 10.27 -5.85 -18.18
C THR A 55 8.80 -6.29 -18.19
N VAL A 56 8.24 -6.92 -17.15
CA VAL A 56 6.79 -7.21 -17.06
C VAL A 56 6.40 -7.37 -15.58
N ILE A 57 5.49 -6.54 -15.06
CA ILE A 57 4.88 -6.76 -13.74
C ILE A 57 3.72 -7.74 -13.91
N ASP A 58 3.80 -8.88 -13.20
CA ASP A 58 2.76 -9.92 -13.20
C ASP A 58 1.52 -9.44 -12.43
N TYR A 59 0.39 -9.52 -13.13
CA TYR A 59 -0.94 -9.13 -12.71
C TYR A 59 -1.41 -9.81 -11.40
N ASN A 60 -0.97 -11.07 -11.18
CA ASN A 60 -1.35 -11.85 -9.99
C ASN A 60 -0.62 -11.44 -8.69
N GLU A 61 0.46 -10.68 -8.79
CA GLU A 61 1.20 -10.23 -7.60
C GLU A 61 0.54 -9.00 -6.96
N LYS A 62 -0.16 -8.18 -7.77
CA LYS A 62 -0.78 -6.93 -7.32
C LYS A 62 -2.19 -7.10 -6.74
N SER A 63 -2.95 -8.11 -7.17
CA SER A 63 -4.17 -8.51 -6.44
C SER A 63 -3.84 -8.91 -5.00
N ARG A 64 -2.70 -9.62 -4.79
CA ARG A 64 -2.18 -9.89 -3.45
C ARG A 64 -1.64 -8.66 -2.73
N PHE A 65 -1.08 -7.68 -3.45
CA PHE A 65 -0.59 -6.43 -2.87
C PHE A 65 -1.73 -5.63 -2.20
N PHE A 66 -2.91 -5.56 -2.84
CA PHE A 66 -4.10 -4.95 -2.26
C PHE A 66 -4.77 -5.82 -1.17
N ASP A 67 -4.68 -7.16 -1.28
CA ASP A 67 -5.15 -8.07 -0.22
C ASP A 67 -4.30 -8.00 1.06
N THR A 68 -2.99 -7.71 0.94
CA THR A 68 -2.08 -7.60 2.08
C THR A 68 -2.06 -6.22 2.72
N ASN A 69 -3.19 -5.67 3.18
CA ASN A 69 -3.29 -4.69 4.28
C ASN A 69 -2.21 -3.56 4.41
N VAL A 70 -1.55 -3.13 3.33
CA VAL A 70 -0.72 -1.92 3.31
C VAL A 70 -1.58 -0.80 2.74
N TYR A 71 -2.66 -0.50 3.46
CA TYR A 71 -3.42 0.73 3.25
C TYR A 71 -2.55 1.90 3.71
N SER A 72 -1.79 2.49 2.80
CA SER A 72 -1.23 3.83 3.00
C SER A 72 -2.24 4.86 2.51
N SER A 73 -2.19 6.08 3.06
CA SER A 73 -2.97 7.21 2.55
C SER A 73 -2.67 7.53 1.08
N GLU A 74 -1.50 7.10 0.59
CA GLU A 74 -0.99 7.31 -0.76
C GLU A 74 -1.75 6.44 -1.77
N ASN A 75 -1.96 5.15 -1.49
CA ASN A 75 -2.60 4.21 -2.43
C ASN A 75 -4.13 4.14 -2.27
N TYR A 76 -4.71 4.92 -1.36
CA TYR A 76 -6.15 4.87 -1.09
C TYR A 76 -6.99 5.19 -2.33
N GLY A 77 -6.60 6.22 -3.09
CA GLY A 77 -7.31 6.62 -4.31
C GLY A 77 -7.32 5.53 -5.38
N GLU A 78 -6.15 4.94 -5.66
CA GLU A 78 -5.99 3.81 -6.58
C GLU A 78 -6.86 2.61 -6.19
N ASN A 79 -6.86 2.26 -4.90
CA ASN A 79 -7.67 1.16 -4.38
C ASN A 79 -9.16 1.44 -4.54
N GLN A 80 -9.64 2.65 -4.23
CA GLN A 80 -11.04 3.02 -4.45
C GLN A 80 -11.44 2.92 -5.93
N ILE A 81 -10.56 3.33 -6.86
CA ILE A 81 -10.80 3.18 -8.30
C ILE A 81 -10.91 1.69 -8.66
N TYR A 82 -9.98 0.86 -8.18
CA TYR A 82 -10.01 -0.57 -8.42
C TYR A 82 -11.28 -1.21 -7.87
N GLU A 83 -11.63 -0.97 -6.61
CA GLU A 83 -12.84 -1.53 -6.00
C GLU A 83 -14.11 -1.13 -6.77
N CYS A 84 -14.18 0.10 -7.29
CA CYS A 84 -15.31 0.53 -8.13
C CYS A 84 -15.35 -0.15 -9.51
N LEU A 85 -14.20 -0.61 -10.02
CA LEU A 85 -14.07 -1.13 -11.38
C LEU A 85 -13.70 -2.63 -11.44
N ARG A 86 -13.51 -3.30 -10.30
CA ARG A 86 -13.06 -4.71 -10.22
C ARG A 86 -13.96 -5.67 -10.97
N ASP A 87 -15.24 -5.36 -11.10
CA ASP A 87 -16.19 -6.17 -11.87
C ASP A 87 -15.81 -6.27 -13.35
N TYR A 88 -15.13 -5.25 -13.89
CA TYR A 88 -14.61 -5.31 -15.26
C TYR A 88 -13.44 -6.29 -15.41
N GLU A 89 -12.72 -6.59 -14.33
CA GLU A 89 -11.66 -7.60 -14.34
C GLU A 89 -12.24 -9.00 -14.63
N TYR A 90 -13.35 -9.35 -13.98
CA TYR A 90 -14.08 -10.60 -14.25
C TYR A 90 -14.63 -10.67 -15.68
N ARG A 91 -14.79 -9.52 -16.33
CA ARG A 91 -15.20 -9.39 -17.73
C ARG A 91 -14.03 -9.39 -18.71
N GLY A 92 -12.82 -9.63 -18.23
CA GLY A 92 -11.60 -9.76 -19.04
C GLY A 92 -10.76 -8.49 -19.16
N CYS A 93 -11.11 -7.41 -18.46
CA CYS A 93 -10.23 -6.24 -18.38
C CYS A 93 -9.00 -6.51 -17.50
N LYS A 94 -7.96 -5.69 -17.68
CA LYS A 94 -6.69 -5.77 -16.96
C LYS A 94 -6.29 -4.39 -16.44
N PHE A 95 -6.11 -4.26 -15.14
CA PHE A 95 -5.55 -3.13 -14.39
C PHE A 95 -4.03 -3.21 -14.23
N LEU A 96 -3.33 -2.15 -14.58
CA LEU A 96 -1.96 -1.87 -14.16
C LEU A 96 -2.00 -0.64 -13.25
N PHE A 97 -1.09 -0.59 -12.29
CA PHE A 97 -1.02 0.54 -11.35
C PHE A 97 0.42 1.05 -11.30
N ASN A 98 0.61 2.35 -11.10
CA ASN A 98 1.92 3.01 -11.01
C ASN A 98 2.80 2.66 -12.22
N ALA A 99 2.21 2.84 -13.40
CA ALA A 99 2.85 2.52 -14.67
C ALA A 99 3.69 3.70 -15.13
N TYR A 100 5.01 3.50 -15.21
CA TYR A 100 5.95 4.50 -15.71
C TYR A 100 6.08 4.41 -17.23
N LEU A 101 5.82 5.52 -17.92
CA LEU A 101 5.95 5.64 -19.36
C LEU A 101 7.04 6.65 -19.73
N PRO A 102 7.86 6.40 -20.75
CA PRO A 102 8.80 7.37 -21.25
C PRO A 102 8.08 8.56 -21.91
N LYS A 103 8.63 9.75 -21.73
CA LYS A 103 8.29 10.97 -22.46
C LYS A 103 9.34 11.21 -23.55
N ASN A 104 8.96 11.97 -24.57
CA ASN A 104 9.85 12.30 -25.71
C ASN A 104 11.11 13.09 -25.30
N ASN A 105 11.09 13.74 -24.13
CA ASN A 105 12.21 14.51 -23.60
C ASN A 105 13.20 13.67 -22.76
N GLY A 106 13.03 12.34 -22.71
CA GLY A 106 13.86 11.43 -21.91
C GLY A 106 13.47 11.32 -20.44
N GLU A 107 12.45 12.05 -19.99
CA GLU A 107 11.86 11.86 -18.67
C GLU A 107 10.81 10.74 -18.69
N THR A 108 10.22 10.43 -17.53
CA THR A 108 9.08 9.51 -17.41
C THR A 108 7.86 10.21 -16.82
N THR A 109 6.67 9.73 -17.17
CA THR A 109 5.41 10.06 -16.50
C THR A 109 4.85 8.81 -15.82
N GLU A 110 4.13 8.98 -14.73
CA GLU A 110 3.52 7.88 -13.96
C GLU A 110 2.00 7.94 -14.11
N ILE A 111 1.39 6.83 -14.52
CA ILE A 111 -0.06 6.62 -14.52
C ILE A 111 -0.43 5.85 -13.26
N ASP A 112 -1.29 6.45 -12.42
CA ASP A 112 -1.76 5.83 -11.17
C ASP A 112 -2.51 4.52 -11.44
N VAL A 113 -3.52 4.55 -12.32
CA VAL A 113 -4.27 3.34 -12.73
C VAL A 113 -4.53 3.31 -14.24
N LEU A 114 -4.19 2.20 -14.87
CA LEU A 114 -4.44 1.92 -16.27
C LEU A 114 -5.35 0.69 -16.39
N MET A 115 -6.50 0.80 -17.05
CA MET A 115 -7.35 -0.36 -17.36
C MET A 115 -7.31 -0.66 -18.87
N ILE A 116 -6.83 -1.83 -19.23
CA ILE A 116 -6.80 -2.36 -20.60
C ILE A 116 -8.03 -3.24 -20.79
N SER A 117 -8.77 -2.99 -21.87
CA SER A 117 -9.96 -3.75 -22.24
C SER A 117 -9.99 -4.02 -23.75
N SER A 118 -10.90 -4.88 -24.18
CA SER A 118 -11.20 -5.05 -25.62
C SER A 118 -11.79 -3.80 -26.30
N LYS A 119 -12.18 -2.77 -25.52
CA LYS A 119 -12.70 -1.49 -26.03
C LYS A 119 -11.63 -0.40 -26.10
N GLY A 120 -10.45 -0.64 -25.53
CA GLY A 120 -9.36 0.33 -25.46
C GLY A 120 -8.70 0.39 -24.09
N ILE A 121 -7.82 1.39 -23.95
CA ILE A 121 -7.05 1.69 -22.74
C ILE A 121 -7.71 2.87 -22.05
N PHE A 122 -7.99 2.72 -20.76
CA PHE A 122 -8.51 3.76 -19.89
C PHE A 122 -7.43 4.17 -18.90
N VAL A 123 -7.22 5.48 -18.79
CA VAL A 123 -6.20 6.09 -17.92
C VAL A 123 -6.93 6.82 -16.81
N PHE A 124 -6.58 6.54 -15.56
CA PHE A 124 -7.12 7.22 -14.39
C PHE A 124 -5.97 7.87 -13.61
N GLU A 125 -6.09 9.18 -13.43
CA GLU A 125 -5.28 9.97 -12.51
C GLU A 125 -6.11 10.24 -11.26
N CYS A 126 -5.55 9.97 -10.09
CA CYS A 126 -6.21 10.16 -8.81
C CYS A 126 -5.41 11.10 -7.93
N LYS A 127 -6.09 12.04 -7.27
CA LYS A 127 -5.47 12.89 -6.25
C LYS A 127 -6.32 12.85 -4.99
N ASN A 128 -5.72 12.37 -3.90
CA ASN A 128 -6.39 12.29 -2.61
C ASN A 128 -6.25 13.62 -1.85
N PHE A 129 -7.07 14.62 -2.20
CA PHE A 129 -7.07 15.92 -1.57
C PHE A 129 -8.18 16.08 -0.54
N ASN A 130 -7.84 16.67 0.61
CA ASN A 130 -8.81 17.20 1.56
C ASN A 130 -9.04 18.71 1.32
N GLY A 131 -10.16 19.24 1.79
CA GLY A 131 -10.52 20.64 1.62
C GLY A 131 -11.14 20.94 0.26
N SER A 132 -11.17 22.22 -0.12
CA SER A 132 -11.78 22.68 -1.36
C SER A 132 -10.74 22.71 -2.49
N VAL A 133 -11.10 22.16 -3.64
CA VAL A 133 -10.28 22.20 -4.85
C VAL A 133 -10.96 23.11 -5.87
N ASN A 134 -10.22 24.08 -6.40
CA ASN A 134 -10.71 25.03 -7.39
C ASN A 134 -9.77 25.12 -8.59
N GLY A 135 -10.35 24.95 -9.77
CA GLY A 135 -9.72 25.14 -11.07
C GLY A 135 -10.68 24.74 -12.19
N SER A 136 -10.35 25.13 -13.42
CA SER A 136 -11.09 24.77 -14.63
C SER A 136 -10.29 23.79 -15.48
N GLY A 137 -10.96 23.08 -16.40
CA GLY A 137 -10.29 22.14 -17.30
C GLY A 137 -9.28 22.79 -18.27
N LYS A 138 -9.31 24.13 -18.42
CA LYS A 138 -8.35 24.87 -19.23
C LYS A 138 -7.10 25.27 -18.44
N ASP A 139 -7.19 25.31 -17.12
CA ASP A 139 -6.11 25.80 -16.27
C ASP A 139 -4.98 24.77 -16.18
N GLU A 140 -3.75 25.26 -16.27
CA GLU A 140 -2.55 24.45 -16.12
C GLU A 140 -2.31 24.04 -14.66
N TYR A 141 -2.70 24.89 -13.72
CA TYR A 141 -2.58 24.65 -12.28
C TYR A 141 -3.90 24.93 -11.59
N TRP A 142 -4.25 24.09 -10.64
CA TRP A 142 -5.39 24.25 -9.76
C TRP A 142 -4.94 24.67 -8.36
N THR A 143 -5.90 25.02 -7.51
CA THR A 143 -5.67 25.42 -6.13
C THR A 143 -6.41 24.48 -5.17
N GLN A 144 -5.74 24.13 -4.08
CA GLN A 144 -6.32 23.43 -2.94
C GLN A 144 -6.32 24.38 -1.75
N THR A 145 -7.48 24.59 -1.13
CA THR A 145 -7.64 25.35 0.12
C THR A 145 -8.08 24.40 1.23
N LYS A 146 -7.32 24.33 2.32
CA LYS A 146 -7.62 23.50 3.50
C LYS A 146 -7.23 24.21 4.78
N LEU A 147 -7.84 23.81 5.90
CA LEU A 147 -7.45 24.31 7.22
C LEU A 147 -6.16 23.62 7.70
N ASN A 148 -5.27 24.38 8.33
CA ASN A 148 -4.12 23.84 9.06
C ASN A 148 -4.52 23.42 10.48
N GLU A 149 -3.57 22.91 11.26
CA GLU A 149 -3.81 22.45 12.65
C GLU A 149 -4.26 23.57 13.59
N LEU A 150 -3.96 24.83 13.26
CA LEU A 150 -4.38 26.02 13.99
C LEU A 150 -5.75 26.55 13.54
N GLY A 151 -6.40 25.89 12.57
CA GLY A 151 -7.69 26.30 12.01
C GLY A 151 -7.60 27.42 10.98
N GLU A 152 -6.40 27.77 10.50
CA GLU A 152 -6.20 28.81 9.50
C GLU A 152 -6.30 28.24 8.09
N SER A 153 -6.89 29.00 7.17
CA SER A 153 -7.00 28.60 5.77
C SER A 153 -5.66 28.71 5.06
N VAL A 154 -5.18 27.59 4.51
CA VAL A 154 -3.96 27.51 3.71
C VAL A 154 -4.32 27.09 2.29
N THR A 155 -3.89 27.90 1.31
CA THR A 155 -4.07 27.63 -0.12
C THR A 155 -2.74 27.24 -0.76
N LYS A 156 -2.74 26.15 -1.54
CA LYS A 156 -1.58 25.70 -2.32
C LYS A 156 -1.96 25.45 -3.77
N ARG A 157 -1.06 25.77 -4.70
CA ARG A 157 -1.20 25.43 -6.12
C ARG A 157 -0.64 24.03 -6.39
N PHE A 158 -1.28 23.30 -7.30
CA PHE A 158 -0.80 22.02 -7.80
C PHE A 158 -1.13 21.89 -9.30
N TYR A 159 -0.40 21.04 -10.01
CA TYR A 159 -0.60 20.86 -11.45
C TYR A 159 -1.96 20.22 -11.75
N SER A 160 -2.62 20.67 -12.80
CA SER A 160 -3.96 20.21 -13.17
C SER A 160 -3.96 18.70 -13.47
N PRO A 161 -4.80 17.89 -12.79
CA PRO A 161 -4.91 16.45 -13.06
C PRO A 161 -5.39 16.17 -14.49
N ILE A 162 -6.18 17.08 -15.07
CA ILE A 162 -6.64 16.98 -16.46
C ILE A 162 -5.46 17.12 -17.41
N LYS A 163 -4.59 18.12 -17.19
CA LYS A 163 -3.39 18.31 -18.01
C LYS A 163 -2.37 17.19 -17.84
N GLN A 164 -2.25 16.66 -16.62
CA GLN A 164 -1.40 15.49 -16.37
C GLN A 164 -1.90 14.28 -17.17
N ASN A 165 -3.22 14.04 -17.15
CA ASN A 165 -3.83 12.94 -17.90
C ASN A 165 -3.68 13.10 -19.43
N ASP A 166 -3.71 14.33 -19.96
CA ASP A 166 -3.42 14.59 -21.38
C ASP A 166 -2.01 14.12 -21.76
N VAL A 167 -1.01 14.38 -20.90
CA VAL A 167 0.38 13.93 -21.10
C VAL A 167 0.47 12.40 -21.06
N HIS A 168 -0.21 11.75 -20.11
CA HIS A 168 -0.24 10.29 -20.02
C HIS A 168 -0.79 9.65 -21.30
N VAL A 169 -1.90 10.16 -21.82
CA VAL A 169 -2.52 9.67 -23.05
C VAL A 169 -1.62 9.91 -24.26
N LEU A 170 -0.90 11.04 -24.30
CA LEU A 170 0.10 11.30 -25.34
C LEU A 170 1.27 10.32 -25.27
N SER A 171 1.73 9.96 -24.07
CA SER A 171 2.83 8.99 -23.86
C SER A 171 2.47 7.54 -24.18
N LEU A 172 1.19 7.22 -24.38
CA LEU A 172 0.72 5.89 -24.82
C LEU A 172 0.66 5.71 -26.34
N ARG A 173 0.94 6.77 -27.12
CA ARG A 173 0.92 6.76 -28.59
C ARG A 173 2.30 6.54 -29.18
#